data_AF-A0A7Y5GUD8-F1
#
_entry.id   AF-A0A7Y5GUD8-F1
#
_cell.length_a   1.000
_cell.length_b   1.000
_cell.length_c   1.000
_cell.angle_alpha   90.00
_cell.angle_beta   90.00
_cell.angle_gamma   90.00
#
_symmetry.space_group_name_H-M   'P 1'
#
loop_
_entity.id
_entity.type
_entity.pdbx_description
1 polymer ?
#
loop_
_entity_poly.entity_id
_entity_poly.type
_entity_poly.pdbx_seq_one_letter_code
_entity_poly.pdbx_strand_id
1 'polypeptide(L)'
;MASGLSEVVEQLLAAARPRELPWMMARKARVVAVHSGGGMVDAMNARYSVDVQPLTREGGVDAEMPVICDVELPVVWGGPGRGVYALPAIGTVVRLGFYWGDPSQPYIDAVLADGYVVPEHPLGSLIIQHGPGVKIEIQPTGKVVVSGVGVELFAGDPQGGTRRIVTEDWVLALFDTHTHPTPAGASSPPTPAPHTGISQVKA
;
A
#
# COMPACT_ATOMS: atom_id res chain seq x y z
N MET A 1 52.55 -28.59 8.16
CA MET A 1 51.72 -29.82 8.23
C MET A 1 50.34 -29.50 8.80
N ALA A 2 49.60 -28.57 8.17
CA ALA A 2 48.26 -28.16 8.63
C ALA A 2 47.25 -28.05 7.46
N SER A 3 47.55 -28.67 6.31
CA SER A 3 46.73 -28.56 5.09
C SER A 3 45.77 -29.73 4.89
N GLY A 4 46.15 -30.95 5.31
CA GLY A 4 45.33 -32.14 5.04
C GLY A 4 44.06 -32.22 5.88
N LEU A 5 44.08 -31.75 7.14
CA LEU A 5 42.89 -31.77 8.00
C LEU A 5 41.85 -30.74 7.55
N SER A 6 42.29 -29.54 7.14
CA SER A 6 41.39 -28.50 6.60
C SER A 6 40.74 -28.95 5.30
N GLU A 7 41.49 -29.63 4.43
CA GLU A 7 41.00 -30.09 3.13
C GLU A 7 39.96 -31.21 3.27
N VAL A 8 40.17 -32.14 4.19
CA VAL A 8 39.19 -33.19 4.54
C VAL A 8 37.95 -32.59 5.21
N VAL A 9 38.11 -31.61 6.09
CA VAL A 9 36.99 -30.89 6.72
C VAL A 9 36.18 -30.14 5.66
N GLU A 10 36.81 -29.45 4.71
CA GLU A 10 36.11 -28.77 3.62
C GLU A 10 35.39 -29.75 2.68
N GLN A 11 35.98 -30.90 2.38
CA GLN A 11 35.32 -31.96 1.58
C GLN A 11 34.13 -32.57 2.32
N LEU A 12 34.26 -32.82 3.63
CA LEU A 12 33.15 -33.30 4.46
C LEU A 12 32.07 -32.23 4.62
N LEU A 13 32.43 -30.97 4.79
CA LEU A 13 31.45 -29.87 4.82
C LEU A 13 30.78 -29.68 3.45
N ALA A 14 31.47 -29.90 2.33
CA ALA A 14 30.88 -29.84 1.01
C ALA A 14 29.94 -31.04 0.73
N ALA A 15 30.28 -32.23 1.22
CA ALA A 15 29.48 -33.45 1.06
C ALA A 15 28.32 -33.54 2.08
N ALA A 16 28.52 -32.99 3.29
CA ALA A 16 27.54 -32.95 4.36
C ALA A 16 26.71 -31.66 4.37
N ARG A 17 27.12 -30.62 3.62
CA ARG A 17 26.17 -29.62 3.13
C ARG A 17 25.22 -30.41 2.25
N PRO A 18 23.98 -30.66 2.70
CA PRO A 18 23.02 -31.31 1.83
C PRO A 18 22.93 -30.40 0.61
N ARG A 19 23.29 -30.93 -0.58
CA ARG A 19 23.21 -30.27 -1.89
C ARG A 19 22.12 -29.21 -1.80
N GLU A 20 22.52 -27.95 -1.63
CA GLU A 20 21.78 -26.88 -0.94
C GLU A 20 20.30 -27.23 -0.86
N LEU A 21 19.74 -27.61 0.30
CA LEU A 21 18.30 -27.88 0.39
C LEU A 21 17.58 -26.64 -0.13
N PRO A 22 17.09 -26.62 -1.40
CA PRO A 22 16.88 -25.35 -2.11
C PRO A 22 15.81 -24.50 -1.46
N TRP A 23 15.01 -25.19 -0.63
CA TRP A 23 13.79 -24.81 0.03
C TRP A 23 13.99 -24.42 1.49
N MET A 24 15.17 -24.68 2.07
CA MET A 24 15.48 -24.27 3.44
C MET A 24 15.89 -22.80 3.56
N MET A 25 16.18 -22.14 2.44
CA MET A 25 16.56 -20.73 2.43
C MET A 25 15.52 -19.90 1.71
N ALA A 26 15.21 -18.74 2.29
CA ALA A 26 14.42 -17.73 1.59
C ALA A 26 15.13 -17.31 0.31
N ARG A 27 14.36 -17.17 -0.77
CA ARG A 27 14.88 -16.82 -2.10
C ARG A 27 14.07 -15.70 -2.73
N LYS A 28 14.69 -14.99 -3.68
CA LYS A 28 13.94 -14.02 -4.50
C LYS A 28 13.10 -14.78 -5.52
N ALA A 29 11.90 -14.29 -5.77
CA ALA A 29 11.02 -14.78 -6.81
C ALA A 29 10.36 -13.60 -7.53
N ARG A 30 9.91 -13.80 -8.76
CA ARG A 30 9.19 -12.79 -9.54
C ARG A 30 7.72 -13.15 -9.65
N VAL A 31 6.83 -12.20 -9.36
CA VAL A 31 5.39 -12.37 -9.52
C VAL A 31 5.05 -12.54 -11.01
N VAL A 32 4.34 -13.62 -11.34
CA VAL A 32 3.86 -13.90 -12.71
C VAL A 32 2.35 -13.81 -12.83
N ALA A 33 1.60 -13.99 -11.74
CA ALA A 33 0.16 -13.74 -11.66
C ALA A 33 -0.24 -13.24 -10.26
N VAL A 34 -1.39 -12.57 -10.17
CA VAL A 34 -1.94 -12.00 -8.94
C VAL A 34 -3.42 -12.38 -8.83
N HIS A 35 -3.82 -12.92 -7.68
CA HIS A 35 -5.18 -13.36 -7.41
C HIS A 35 -5.80 -12.49 -6.31
N SER A 36 -6.88 -11.76 -6.62
CA SER A 36 -7.48 -10.78 -5.71
C SER A 36 -8.78 -11.25 -5.05
N GLY A 37 -9.04 -12.57 -5.03
CA GLY A 37 -10.25 -13.12 -4.45
C GLY A 37 -10.28 -12.93 -2.93
N GLY A 38 -11.31 -12.25 -2.42
CA GLY A 38 -11.61 -12.17 -1.00
C GLY A 38 -12.40 -13.39 -0.49
N GLY A 39 -12.57 -13.51 0.82
CA GLY A 39 -13.34 -14.57 1.46
C GLY A 39 -12.63 -15.18 2.66
N MET A 40 -13.07 -16.36 3.08
CA MET A 40 -12.39 -17.13 4.13
C MET A 40 -11.06 -17.67 3.59
N VAL A 41 -9.99 -17.47 4.36
CA VAL A 41 -8.68 -18.09 4.16
C VAL A 41 -8.69 -19.43 4.90
N ASP A 42 -8.31 -20.50 4.21
CA ASP A 42 -8.13 -21.83 4.79
C ASP A 42 -6.97 -22.55 4.11
N ALA A 43 -6.63 -23.75 4.58
CA ALA A 43 -5.49 -24.52 4.08
C ALA A 43 -5.56 -24.88 2.58
N MET A 44 -6.73 -24.76 1.95
CA MET A 44 -6.94 -25.07 0.54
C MET A 44 -7.19 -23.82 -0.32
N ASN A 45 -7.32 -22.64 0.29
CA ASN A 45 -7.69 -21.41 -0.40
C ASN A 45 -6.90 -20.24 0.18
N ALA A 46 -5.76 -19.91 -0.43
CA ALA A 46 -5.13 -18.64 -0.16
C ALA A 46 -6.03 -17.50 -0.71
N ARG A 47 -6.04 -16.35 -0.03
CA ARG A 47 -6.72 -15.14 -0.48
C ARG A 47 -5.68 -14.05 -0.67
N TYR A 48 -5.89 -13.19 -1.67
CA TYR A 48 -4.90 -12.19 -2.04
C TYR A 48 -3.52 -12.83 -2.24
N SER A 49 -3.42 -13.78 -3.16
CA SER A 49 -2.23 -14.61 -3.40
C SER A 49 -1.56 -14.26 -4.73
N VAL A 50 -0.37 -14.83 -4.95
CA VAL A 50 0.42 -14.65 -6.17
C VAL A 50 0.98 -15.98 -6.66
N ASP A 51 1.13 -16.09 -7.98
CA ASP A 51 1.99 -17.10 -8.57
C ASP A 51 3.38 -16.50 -8.78
N VAL A 52 4.43 -17.24 -8.46
CA VAL A 52 5.80 -16.74 -8.48
C VAL A 52 6.76 -17.69 -9.19
N GLN A 53 7.65 -17.11 -9.99
CA GLN A 53 8.80 -17.82 -10.57
C GLN A 53 10.04 -17.57 -9.72
N PRO A 54 10.61 -18.60 -9.07
CA PRO A 54 11.88 -18.46 -8.34
C PRO A 54 13.01 -17.93 -9.22
N LEU A 55 13.89 -17.12 -8.63
CA LEU A 55 15.05 -16.54 -9.28
C LEU A 55 16.35 -17.16 -8.74
N THR A 56 17.34 -17.23 -9.62
CA THR A 56 18.74 -17.53 -9.31
C THR A 56 19.35 -16.43 -8.43
N ARG A 57 20.53 -16.70 -7.86
CA ARG A 57 21.27 -15.72 -7.03
C ARG A 57 21.62 -14.45 -7.80
N GLU A 58 21.79 -14.58 -9.11
CA GLU A 58 22.10 -13.51 -10.06
C GLU A 58 20.84 -12.73 -10.48
N GLY A 59 19.64 -13.17 -10.07
CA GLY A 59 18.37 -12.51 -10.37
C GLY A 59 17.71 -12.92 -11.70
N GLY A 60 18.31 -13.86 -12.43
CA GLY A 60 17.71 -14.52 -13.58
C GLY A 60 16.68 -15.58 -13.17
N VAL A 61 15.85 -16.04 -14.11
CA VAL A 61 14.90 -17.14 -13.86
C VAL A 61 15.66 -18.41 -13.50
N ASP A 62 15.24 -19.08 -12.42
CA ASP A 62 15.75 -20.40 -12.04
C ASP A 62 15.01 -21.47 -12.85
N ALA A 63 15.66 -21.99 -13.90
CA ALA A 63 15.05 -22.95 -14.83
C ALA A 63 14.86 -24.35 -14.22
N GLU A 64 15.50 -24.64 -13.08
CA GLU A 64 15.31 -25.90 -12.36
C GLU A 64 14.04 -25.86 -11.47
N MET A 65 13.46 -24.67 -11.29
CA MET A 65 12.33 -24.47 -10.40
C MET A 65 11.05 -24.14 -11.17
N PRO A 66 9.93 -24.84 -10.88
CA PRO A 66 8.66 -24.50 -11.48
C PRO A 66 8.11 -23.19 -10.93
N VAL A 67 7.10 -22.65 -11.61
CA VAL A 67 6.22 -21.63 -11.03
C VAL A 67 5.51 -22.23 -9.81
N ILE A 68 5.52 -21.49 -8.71
CA ILE A 68 4.83 -21.86 -7.48
C ILE A 68 3.56 -21.01 -7.43
N CYS A 69 2.41 -21.68 -7.47
CA CYS A 69 1.12 -21.02 -7.57
C CYS A 69 0.50 -20.76 -6.19
N ASP A 70 -0.43 -19.80 -6.15
CA ASP A 70 -1.31 -19.51 -5.02
C ASP A 70 -0.59 -19.27 -3.68
N VAL A 71 0.55 -18.58 -3.74
CA VAL A 71 1.33 -18.23 -2.53
C VAL A 71 0.71 -17.00 -1.86
N GLU A 72 0.28 -17.15 -0.61
CA GLU A 72 -0.39 -16.09 0.16
C GLU A 72 0.52 -14.86 0.37
N LEU A 73 -0.06 -13.67 0.21
CA LEU A 73 0.62 -12.40 0.54
C LEU A 73 0.52 -12.09 2.03
N PRO A 74 1.56 -11.44 2.62
CA PRO A 74 1.52 -11.05 4.02
C PRO A 74 0.47 -9.95 4.25
N VAL A 75 -0.32 -10.10 5.32
CA VAL A 75 -1.34 -9.12 5.72
C VAL A 75 -0.79 -8.23 6.84
N VAL A 76 -0.67 -6.93 6.58
CA VAL A 76 -0.29 -5.96 7.61
C VAL A 76 -1.51 -5.59 8.45
N TRP A 77 -1.36 -5.53 9.78
CA TRP A 77 -2.45 -5.20 10.72
C TRP A 77 -3.70 -6.08 10.59
N GLY A 78 -3.49 -7.36 10.27
CA GLY A 78 -4.54 -8.36 10.07
C GLY A 78 -5.42 -8.61 11.31
N GLY A 79 -6.60 -9.17 11.06
CA GLY A 79 -7.59 -9.58 12.06
C GLY A 79 -8.93 -9.91 11.42
N PRO A 80 -9.95 -10.31 12.19
CA PRO A 80 -11.27 -10.64 11.65
C PRO A 80 -11.87 -9.47 10.86
N GLY A 81 -12.08 -9.67 9.55
CA GLY A 81 -12.65 -8.64 8.66
C GLY A 81 -11.79 -7.39 8.48
N ARG A 82 -10.49 -7.42 8.82
CA ARG A 82 -9.59 -6.26 8.73
C ARG A 82 -8.18 -6.62 8.25
N GLY A 83 -7.49 -5.64 7.69
CA GLY A 83 -6.10 -5.75 7.26
C GLY A 83 -5.74 -4.68 6.24
N VAL A 84 -4.44 -4.44 6.06
CA VAL A 84 -3.88 -3.67 4.94
C VAL A 84 -3.34 -4.67 3.94
N TYR A 85 -4.03 -4.78 2.80
CA TYR A 85 -3.73 -5.71 1.72
C TYR A 85 -3.06 -4.94 0.58
N ALA A 86 -1.79 -5.24 0.33
CA ALA A 86 -0.98 -4.58 -0.69
C ALA A 86 -0.61 -5.57 -1.80
N LEU A 87 -1.50 -5.70 -2.79
CA LEU A 87 -1.28 -6.59 -3.93
C LEU A 87 -0.18 -6.02 -4.84
N PRO A 88 0.89 -6.77 -5.12
CA PRO A 88 1.97 -6.30 -5.99
C PRO A 88 1.55 -6.32 -7.47
N ALA A 89 2.33 -5.65 -8.31
CA ALA A 89 2.18 -5.76 -9.76
C ALA A 89 2.84 -7.06 -10.28
N ILE A 90 2.40 -7.53 -11.45
CA ILE A 90 3.15 -8.57 -12.18
C ILE A 90 4.56 -8.07 -12.47
N GLY A 91 5.55 -8.93 -12.29
CA GLY A 91 6.97 -8.61 -12.44
C GLY A 91 7.64 -8.09 -11.16
N THR A 92 6.88 -7.75 -10.11
CA THR A 92 7.45 -7.38 -8.81
C THR A 92 8.28 -8.52 -8.24
N VAL A 93 9.42 -8.18 -7.64
CA VAL A 93 10.26 -9.14 -6.92
C VAL A 93 9.76 -9.29 -5.50
N VAL A 94 9.65 -10.52 -5.03
CA VAL A 94 9.22 -10.88 -3.68
C VAL A 94 10.25 -11.77 -3.01
N ARG A 95 10.23 -11.82 -1.67
CA ARG A 95 10.96 -12.81 -0.89
C ARG A 95 10.04 -13.98 -0.61
N LEU A 96 10.37 -15.12 -1.20
CA LEU A 96 9.69 -16.39 -1.03
C LEU A 96 10.36 -17.17 0.10
N GLY A 97 9.57 -17.58 1.09
CA GLY A 97 9.97 -18.46 2.19
C GLY A 97 9.14 -19.75 2.19
N PHE A 98 9.54 -20.68 3.06
CA PHE A 98 8.90 -21.99 3.23
C PHE A 98 8.81 -22.30 4.72
N TYR A 99 7.61 -22.60 5.23
CA TYR A 99 7.45 -22.92 6.64
C TYR A 99 8.26 -24.18 6.96
N TRP A 100 9.15 -24.08 7.96
CA TRP A 100 10.06 -25.17 8.34
C TRP A 100 10.96 -25.70 7.20
N GLY A 101 11.12 -24.93 6.12
CA GLY A 101 11.83 -25.38 4.91
C GLY A 101 11.05 -26.40 4.07
N ASP A 102 9.75 -26.57 4.31
CA ASP A 102 8.88 -27.47 3.56
C ASP A 102 8.43 -26.79 2.23
N PRO A 103 8.85 -27.33 1.06
CA PRO A 103 8.48 -26.76 -0.24
C PRO A 103 6.97 -26.73 -0.50
N SER A 104 6.21 -27.59 0.19
CA SER A 104 4.75 -27.66 0.06
C SER A 104 4.00 -26.56 0.83
N GLN A 105 4.72 -25.79 1.67
CA GLN A 105 4.16 -24.72 2.49
C GLN A 105 4.88 -23.38 2.21
N PRO A 106 4.79 -22.86 0.97
CA PRO A 106 5.40 -21.58 0.61
C PRO A 106 4.64 -20.41 1.23
N TYR A 107 5.33 -19.30 1.44
CA TYR A 107 4.73 -18.02 1.81
C TYR A 107 5.53 -16.85 1.24
N ILE A 108 4.87 -15.71 1.02
CA ILE A 108 5.58 -14.47 0.72
C ILE A 108 5.93 -13.76 2.03
N ASP A 109 7.23 -13.65 2.31
CA ASP A 109 7.73 -12.96 3.50
C ASP A 109 7.67 -11.43 3.33
N ALA A 110 7.98 -10.95 2.12
CA ALA A 110 7.97 -9.53 1.80
C ALA A 110 7.85 -9.25 0.31
N VAL A 111 7.18 -8.15 -0.04
CA VAL A 111 7.25 -7.53 -1.36
C VAL A 111 8.47 -6.61 -1.39
N LEU A 112 9.36 -6.77 -2.38
CA LEU A 112 10.60 -6.03 -2.46
C LEU A 112 10.49 -4.88 -3.46
N ALA A 113 11.13 -3.76 -3.13
CA ALA A 113 11.20 -2.59 -4.01
C ALA A 113 12.29 -2.71 -5.11
N ASP A 114 12.90 -3.89 -5.26
CA ASP A 114 13.95 -4.13 -6.27
C ASP A 114 13.45 -3.74 -7.67
N GLY A 115 14.14 -2.81 -8.31
CA GLY A 115 13.78 -2.31 -9.65
C GLY A 115 12.74 -1.18 -9.69
N TYR A 116 12.20 -0.75 -8.54
CA TYR A 116 11.28 0.37 -8.44
C TYR A 116 11.94 1.65 -7.91
N VAL A 117 11.44 2.79 -8.36
CA VAL A 117 11.72 4.09 -7.73
C VAL A 117 10.81 4.22 -6.51
N VAL A 118 11.40 4.28 -5.31
CA VAL A 118 10.66 4.41 -4.05
C VAL A 118 10.40 5.89 -3.73
N PRO A 119 9.27 6.22 -3.07
CA PRO A 119 8.96 7.59 -2.70
C PRO A 119 9.84 8.10 -1.55
N GLU A 120 9.93 9.42 -1.41
CA GLU A 120 10.49 10.03 -0.20
C GLU A 120 9.64 9.66 1.01
N HIS A 121 10.32 9.35 2.12
CA HIS A 121 9.66 9.00 3.36
C HIS A 121 10.27 9.81 4.53
N PRO A 122 9.71 10.98 4.85
CA PRO A 122 10.18 11.79 5.97
C PRO A 122 10.21 11.01 7.29
N LEU A 123 11.28 11.20 8.06
CA LEU A 123 11.46 10.51 9.34
C LEU A 123 10.30 10.81 10.29
N GLY A 124 9.82 9.76 10.97
CA GLY A 124 8.73 9.82 11.94
C GLY A 124 7.33 9.96 11.34
N SER A 125 7.19 10.14 10.03
CA SER A 125 5.87 10.14 9.38
C SER A 125 5.37 8.71 9.18
N LEU A 126 4.06 8.51 9.27
CA LEU A 126 3.40 7.30 8.79
C LEU A 126 2.81 7.60 7.42
N ILE A 127 3.26 6.91 6.37
CA ILE A 127 2.80 7.15 4.99
C ILE A 127 2.30 5.84 4.39
N ILE A 128 1.09 5.86 3.84
CA ILE A 128 0.55 4.85 2.93
C ILE A 128 0.39 5.51 1.57
N GLN A 129 1.16 5.06 0.59
CA GLN A 129 1.24 5.69 -0.73
C GLN A 129 1.03 4.67 -1.84
N HIS A 130 0.17 5.02 -2.80
CA HIS A 130 -0.03 4.24 -4.02
C HIS A 130 0.89 4.73 -5.15
N GLY A 131 1.06 6.04 -5.30
CA GLY A 131 1.87 6.66 -6.35
C GLY A 131 2.07 8.16 -6.11
N PRO A 132 2.75 8.86 -7.04
CA PRO A 132 2.96 10.30 -6.91
C PRO A 132 1.63 11.05 -6.71
N GLY A 133 1.53 11.82 -5.64
CA GLY A 133 0.34 12.61 -5.30
C GLY A 133 -0.87 11.82 -4.75
N VAL A 134 -0.76 10.50 -4.58
CA VAL A 134 -1.84 9.65 -4.04
C VAL A 134 -1.36 8.96 -2.75
N LYS A 135 -1.71 9.54 -1.60
CA LYS A 135 -1.27 9.06 -0.28
C LYS A 135 -2.18 9.48 0.88
N ILE A 136 -2.05 8.73 1.96
CA ILE A 136 -2.45 9.09 3.33
C ILE A 136 -1.16 9.24 4.14
N GLU A 137 -1.01 10.36 4.84
CA GLU A 137 0.18 10.67 5.64
C GLU A 137 -0.22 11.26 6.99
N ILE A 138 0.43 10.78 8.05
CA ILE A 138 0.38 11.36 9.39
C ILE A 138 1.80 11.81 9.76
N GLN A 139 1.97 13.11 9.96
CA GLN A 139 3.26 13.71 10.28
C GLN A 139 3.53 13.74 11.78
N PRO A 140 4.80 13.80 12.23
CA PRO A 140 5.16 13.95 13.63
C PRO A 140 4.53 15.17 14.32
N THR A 141 4.21 16.22 13.55
CA THR A 141 3.55 17.44 14.03
C THR A 141 2.07 17.24 14.35
N GLY A 142 1.50 16.08 14.04
CA GLY A 142 0.07 15.80 14.11
C GLY A 142 -0.71 16.18 12.85
N LYS A 143 -0.07 16.78 11.84
CA LYS A 143 -0.73 17.08 10.56
C LYS A 143 -1.08 15.78 9.83
N VAL A 144 -2.34 15.66 9.41
CA VAL A 144 -2.83 14.57 8.57
C VAL A 144 -3.07 15.08 7.16
N VAL A 145 -2.55 14.36 6.15
CA VAL A 145 -2.72 14.69 4.74
C VAL A 145 -3.35 13.49 4.03
N VAL A 146 -4.46 13.73 3.34
CA VAL A 146 -5.07 12.78 2.40
C VAL A 146 -5.05 13.44 1.03
N SER A 147 -4.46 12.79 0.04
CA SER A 147 -4.25 13.37 -1.30
C SER A 147 -4.50 12.34 -2.39
N GLY A 148 -5.07 12.81 -3.50
CA GLY A 148 -5.42 12.04 -4.68
C GLY A 148 -6.49 12.77 -5.52
N VAL A 149 -6.80 12.24 -6.69
CA VAL A 149 -7.95 12.71 -7.50
C VAL A 149 -9.20 12.00 -7.00
N GLY A 150 -10.29 12.75 -6.79
CA GLY A 150 -11.57 12.16 -6.36
C GLY A 150 -11.59 11.64 -4.92
N VAL A 151 -10.96 12.36 -3.98
CA VAL A 151 -10.99 12.00 -2.56
C VAL A 151 -12.43 12.09 -2.03
N GLU A 152 -12.97 10.96 -1.57
CA GLU A 152 -14.28 10.88 -0.94
C GLU A 152 -14.13 10.58 0.55
N LEU A 153 -14.79 11.37 1.40
CA LEU A 153 -14.86 11.11 2.84
C LEU A 153 -16.27 10.69 3.21
N PHE A 154 -16.38 9.60 3.96
CA PHE A 154 -17.64 9.09 4.49
C PHE A 154 -17.62 9.13 6.01
N ALA A 155 -18.72 9.55 6.63
CA ALA A 155 -18.96 9.40 8.06
C ALA A 155 -19.87 8.21 8.29
N GLY A 156 -19.52 7.38 9.27
CA GLY A 156 -20.46 6.43 9.84
C GLY A 156 -21.55 7.16 10.62
N ASP A 157 -22.79 6.74 10.43
CA ASP A 157 -23.92 7.06 11.28
C ASP A 157 -23.94 6.09 12.49
N PRO A 158 -24.32 6.55 13.70
CA PRO A 158 -24.56 5.69 14.86
C PRO A 158 -25.37 4.40 14.62
N GLN A 159 -26.21 4.34 13.59
CA GLN A 159 -27.07 3.22 13.21
C GLN A 159 -26.39 2.25 12.22
N GLY A 160 -25.12 2.50 11.87
CA GLY A 160 -24.32 1.64 10.99
C GLY A 160 -24.36 2.03 9.50
N GLY A 161 -25.07 3.10 9.14
CA GLY A 161 -25.02 3.68 7.79
C GLY A 161 -23.70 4.41 7.52
N THR A 162 -23.41 4.70 6.25
CA THR A 162 -22.34 5.63 5.87
C THR A 162 -22.91 6.75 4.99
N ARG A 163 -22.49 7.99 5.22
CA ARG A 163 -22.86 9.15 4.39
C ARG A 163 -21.60 9.85 3.86
N ARG A 164 -21.62 10.28 2.60
CA ARG A 164 -20.56 11.11 2.02
C ARG A 164 -20.60 12.52 2.63
N ILE A 165 -19.45 13.04 3.05
CA ILE A 165 -19.32 14.34 3.74
C ILE A 165 -18.72 15.42 2.85
N VAL A 166 -17.80 15.06 1.94
CA VAL A 166 -17.11 16.04 1.08
C VAL A 166 -17.73 16.08 -0.32
N THR A 167 -18.38 17.20 -0.60
CA THR A 167 -18.58 17.79 -1.93
C THR A 167 -17.58 18.95 -2.10
N GLU A 168 -17.25 19.34 -3.33
CA GLU A 168 -16.28 20.43 -3.60
C GLU A 168 -16.66 21.79 -2.97
N ASP A 169 -17.85 21.92 -2.36
CA ASP A 169 -18.43 23.16 -1.80
C ASP A 169 -18.50 23.21 -0.25
N TRP A 170 -17.70 22.43 0.48
CA TRP A 170 -17.81 22.36 1.96
C TRP A 170 -17.51 23.69 2.69
N VAL A 171 -16.86 24.65 2.04
CA VAL A 171 -16.66 26.00 2.59
C VAL A 171 -17.97 26.80 2.62
N LEU A 172 -18.90 26.59 1.67
CA LEU A 172 -20.18 27.33 1.63
C LEU A 172 -21.22 26.77 2.62
N ALA A 173 -21.24 25.45 2.85
CA ALA A 173 -22.17 24.82 3.79
C ALA A 173 -21.93 25.21 5.26
N LEU A 174 -20.71 25.61 5.62
CA LEU A 174 -20.36 26.15 6.94
C LEU A 174 -20.87 27.58 7.17
N PHE A 175 -21.12 28.35 6.10
CA PHE A 175 -21.70 29.69 6.21
C PHE A 175 -23.23 29.69 6.18
N ASP A 176 -23.87 28.70 5.56
CA ASP A 176 -25.33 28.62 5.46
C ASP A 176 -26.02 28.19 6.77
N THR A 177 -25.29 27.61 7.73
CA THR A 177 -25.85 27.25 9.04
C THR A 177 -26.03 28.44 10.00
N HIS A 178 -25.66 29.66 9.60
CA HIS A 178 -25.82 30.87 10.40
C HIS A 178 -26.76 31.95 9.82
N THR A 179 -27.49 31.69 8.74
CA THR A 179 -28.57 32.61 8.35
C THR A 179 -29.82 32.39 9.21
N HIS A 180 -29.92 33.15 10.30
CA HIS A 180 -31.17 33.28 11.06
C HIS A 180 -32.27 33.80 10.11
N PRO A 181 -33.49 33.23 10.08
CA PRO A 181 -34.58 33.82 9.32
C PRO A 181 -34.88 35.18 9.95
N THR A 182 -34.50 36.25 9.25
CA THR A 182 -34.96 37.59 9.59
C THR A 182 -36.44 37.63 9.21
N PRO A 183 -37.37 38.04 10.11
CA PRO A 183 -38.77 38.15 9.75
C PRO A 183 -38.88 39.13 8.59
N ALA A 184 -39.64 38.77 7.55
CA ALA A 184 -39.90 39.62 6.40
C ALA A 184 -40.62 40.91 6.83
N GLY A 185 -39.85 41.92 7.22
CA GLY A 185 -40.26 43.32 7.24
C GLY A 185 -40.04 43.89 5.85
N ALA A 186 -41.10 44.46 5.25
CA ALA A 186 -41.07 45.03 3.91
C ALA A 186 -39.90 46.02 3.75
N SER A 187 -38.90 45.65 2.94
CA SER A 187 -37.85 46.58 2.50
C SER A 187 -38.23 47.13 1.13
N SER A 188 -38.46 48.45 1.10
CA SER A 188 -38.60 49.22 -0.13
C SER A 188 -37.35 49.08 -1.01
N PRO A 189 -37.45 49.25 -2.35
CA PRO A 189 -36.29 49.13 -3.22
C PRO A 189 -35.26 50.22 -2.90
N PRO A 190 -33.95 49.93 -3.06
CA PRO A 190 -32.90 50.88 -2.72
C PRO A 190 -32.92 52.09 -3.66
N THR A 191 -32.94 53.29 -3.07
CA THR A 191 -32.73 54.56 -3.78
C THR A 191 -31.31 54.60 -4.35
N PRO A 192 -31.11 54.85 -5.66
CA PRO A 192 -29.77 54.96 -6.21
C PRO A 192 -29.09 56.24 -5.71
N ALA A 193 -27.87 56.10 -5.19
CA ALA A 193 -27.04 57.21 -4.73
C ALA A 193 -26.57 58.09 -5.92
N PRO A 194 -26.44 59.41 -5.73
CA PRO A 194 -25.94 60.30 -6.77
C PRO A 194 -24.46 60.05 -7.04
N HIS A 195 -24.11 60.04 -8.32
CA HIS A 195 -22.77 59.90 -8.86
C HIS A 195 -22.02 61.22 -8.70
N THR A 196 -20.96 61.22 -7.90
CA THR A 196 -19.95 62.29 -7.89
C THR A 196 -18.67 61.70 -8.46
N GLY A 197 -18.26 62.20 -9.63
CA GLY A 197 -17.03 61.82 -10.31
C GLY A 197 -15.76 62.42 -9.67
N ILE A 198 -14.65 62.26 -10.41
CA ILE A 198 -13.24 62.66 -10.15
C ILE A 198 -12.44 61.46 -9.62
N SER A 199 -11.32 61.00 -10.21
CA SER A 199 -10.60 61.34 -11.45
C SER A 199 -9.77 60.12 -11.83
N GLN A 200 -9.55 59.93 -13.13
CA GLN A 200 -8.47 59.08 -13.62
C GLN A 200 -7.12 59.60 -13.11
N VAL A 201 -6.20 58.69 -12.80
CA VAL A 201 -4.76 58.91 -12.97
C VAL A 201 -4.23 57.69 -13.72
N LYS A 202 -3.57 57.96 -14.85
CA LYS A 202 -2.91 57.00 -15.72
C LYS A 202 -1.43 57.36 -15.75
N ALA A 203 -0.58 56.40 -15.44
CA ALA A 203 0.65 56.07 -16.17
C ALA A 203 1.14 54.73 -15.63
#